data_AF-A0A370HPD9-F1
#
_entry.id   AF-A0A370HPD9-F1
#
_cell.length_a   1.000
_cell.length_b   1.000
_cell.length_c   1.000
_cell.angle_alpha   90.00
_cell.angle_beta   90.00
_cell.angle_gamma   90.00
#
_symmetry.space_group_name_H-M   'P 1'
#
loop_
_entity.id
_entity.type
_entity.pdbx_description
1 polymer ?
#
loop_
_entity_poly.entity_id
_entity_poly.type
_entity_poly.pdbx_seq_one_letter_code
_entity_poly.pdbx_strand_id
1 'polypeptide(L)'
;MPINWLVLAPDDQDLQVPTYGLYGGPDYAGGILLGPDEAPSFTATPVDPLDALFRKHDIAIRNAPNLRAEAKADVALIKGIMALPANAVTGEGDLYAGAAIIGIIGRIVVHDHHPEYLAKLNLPKAIDKAVSLIKQGSIQPDAQEVAGLASWLEKTSGELATGHGRLGALAADKLLDLAADLKGLPPGDLNLPLGNVAFTFPVKEAKTLLVEAVEAAWAEPGHHNTNVADLLAGYAAQVAHHVPVATPQIETLVHKLGLGDFHF
;
A
#
# COMPACT_ATOMS: atom_id res chain seq x y z
N MET A 1 -14.78 -13.31 6.88
CA MET A 1 -14.85 -14.40 5.88
C MET A 1 -13.48 -15.02 5.71
N PRO A 2 -13.37 -16.30 5.34
CA PRO A 2 -12.08 -16.90 5.05
C PRO A 2 -11.52 -16.42 3.71
N ILE A 3 -10.20 -16.34 3.63
CA ILE A 3 -9.43 -16.27 2.39
C ILE A 3 -9.65 -17.59 1.65
N ASN A 4 -9.88 -17.50 0.35
CA ASN A 4 -9.96 -18.66 -0.51
C ASN A 4 -8.58 -18.97 -1.09
N TRP A 5 -7.86 -19.83 -0.37
CA TRP A 5 -6.53 -20.32 -0.75
C TRP A 5 -6.55 -21.26 -1.97
N LEU A 6 -7.73 -21.75 -2.38
CA LEU A 6 -7.89 -22.67 -3.51
C LEU A 6 -8.15 -21.94 -4.83
N VAL A 7 -8.62 -20.69 -4.76
CA VAL A 7 -8.83 -19.84 -5.94
C VAL A 7 -7.77 -18.75 -5.89
N LEU A 8 -6.72 -18.99 -6.65
CA LEU A 8 -5.60 -18.08 -6.81
C LEU A 8 -5.80 -17.25 -8.07
N ALA A 9 -5.91 -15.95 -7.87
CA ALA A 9 -5.98 -14.96 -8.92
C ALA A 9 -4.56 -14.67 -9.48
N PRO A 10 -4.37 -14.65 -10.81
CA PRO A 10 -3.12 -14.22 -11.39
C PRO A 10 -2.98 -12.70 -11.28
N ASP A 11 -1.85 -12.23 -10.76
CA ASP A 11 -1.43 -10.83 -10.83
C ASP A 11 -0.42 -10.64 -11.98
N ASP A 12 -0.05 -9.39 -12.24
CA ASP A 12 0.70 -8.92 -13.41
C ASP A 12 2.15 -9.44 -13.57
N GLN A 13 2.62 -10.37 -12.72
CA GLN A 13 3.98 -10.94 -12.74
C GLN A 13 4.05 -12.43 -12.33
N ASP A 14 3.10 -13.25 -12.80
CA ASP A 14 2.94 -14.67 -12.41
C ASP A 14 2.75 -14.86 -10.88
N LEU A 15 2.41 -13.79 -10.18
CA LEU A 15 2.17 -13.80 -8.74
C LEU A 15 0.75 -14.28 -8.51
N GLN A 16 0.60 -15.38 -7.79
CA GLN A 16 -0.70 -15.93 -7.45
C GLN A 16 -1.17 -15.36 -6.12
N VAL A 17 -2.25 -14.58 -6.16
CA VAL A 17 -2.82 -13.92 -4.99
C VAL A 17 -4.10 -14.67 -4.60
N PRO A 18 -4.25 -15.13 -3.35
CA PRO A 18 -5.50 -15.75 -2.94
C PRO A 18 -6.66 -14.76 -3.00
N THR A 19 -7.87 -15.28 -3.13
CA THR A 19 -9.08 -14.44 -3.23
C THR A 19 -9.75 -14.25 -1.87
N TYR A 20 -10.53 -13.19 -1.69
CA TYR A 20 -11.23 -12.88 -0.46
C TYR A 20 -12.66 -12.44 -0.73
N GLY A 21 -13.61 -12.99 0.03
CA GLY A 21 -15.03 -12.63 -0.12
C GLY A 21 -15.52 -12.89 -1.54
N LEU A 22 -16.07 -11.86 -2.19
CA LEU A 22 -16.55 -11.92 -3.57
C LEU A 22 -15.78 -10.99 -4.51
N TYR A 23 -14.93 -10.11 -3.98
CA TYR A 23 -14.28 -9.04 -4.75
C TYR A 23 -12.80 -8.86 -4.42
N GLY A 24 -12.28 -9.48 -3.37
CA GLY A 24 -10.86 -9.40 -3.06
C GLY A 24 -10.04 -10.31 -3.99
N GLY A 25 -9.20 -9.70 -4.82
CA GLY A 25 -8.20 -10.40 -5.64
C GLY A 25 -8.16 -9.87 -7.07
N PRO A 26 -7.01 -9.97 -7.76
CA PRO A 26 -6.91 -9.64 -9.18
C PRO A 26 -7.91 -10.44 -10.01
N ASP A 27 -8.54 -9.81 -11.01
CA ASP A 27 -9.50 -10.46 -11.92
C ASP A 27 -10.59 -11.31 -11.21
N TYR A 28 -10.93 -10.99 -9.95
CA TYR A 28 -11.90 -11.74 -9.16
C TYR A 28 -13.07 -10.84 -8.78
N ALA A 29 -14.26 -11.13 -9.31
CA ALA A 29 -15.44 -10.32 -9.04
C ALA A 29 -16.71 -11.16 -8.94
N GLY A 30 -17.56 -10.83 -7.98
CA GLY A 30 -18.81 -11.54 -7.72
C GLY A 30 -18.62 -13.01 -7.33
N GLY A 31 -17.44 -13.37 -6.80
CA GLY A 31 -17.10 -14.74 -6.42
C GLY A 31 -16.50 -15.60 -7.53
N ILE A 32 -16.20 -15.02 -8.69
CA ILE A 32 -15.75 -15.72 -9.90
C ILE A 32 -14.42 -15.13 -10.34
N LEU A 33 -13.45 -16.02 -10.64
CA LEU A 33 -12.22 -15.64 -11.30
C LEU A 33 -12.50 -15.46 -12.79
N LEU A 34 -12.21 -14.28 -13.31
CA LEU A 34 -12.54 -13.86 -14.66
C LEU A 34 -11.45 -14.30 -15.63
N GLY A 35 -11.88 -14.80 -16.78
CA GLY A 35 -10.99 -15.05 -17.91
C GLY A 35 -10.61 -13.76 -18.65
N PRO A 36 -9.58 -13.82 -19.52
CA PRO A 36 -9.30 -12.76 -20.47
C PRO A 36 -10.58 -12.47 -21.28
N ASP A 37 -11.03 -11.23 -21.30
CA ASP A 37 -12.25 -10.72 -21.95
C ASP A 37 -13.59 -10.94 -21.22
N GLU A 38 -13.60 -11.55 -20.03
CA GLU A 38 -14.82 -11.65 -19.23
C GLU A 38 -15.15 -10.32 -18.54
N ALA A 39 -16.43 -9.91 -18.61
CA ALA A 39 -16.88 -8.70 -17.96
C ALA A 39 -17.21 -8.98 -16.48
N PRO A 40 -16.62 -8.24 -15.52
CA PRO A 40 -16.93 -8.42 -14.10
C PRO A 40 -18.41 -8.10 -13.81
N SER A 41 -19.02 -8.89 -12.92
CA SER A 41 -20.34 -8.59 -12.37
C SER A 41 -20.24 -7.98 -10.97
N PHE A 42 -20.75 -6.76 -10.82
CA PHE A 42 -20.79 -6.06 -9.53
C PHE A 42 -22.15 -6.15 -8.84
N THR A 43 -23.01 -7.10 -9.20
CA THR A 43 -24.36 -7.21 -8.62
C THR A 43 -24.41 -7.99 -7.32
N ALA A 44 -23.40 -8.82 -7.03
CA ALA A 44 -23.35 -9.55 -5.78
C ALA A 44 -23.20 -8.58 -4.59
N THR A 45 -23.84 -8.91 -3.48
CA THR A 45 -23.73 -8.10 -2.25
C THR A 45 -22.42 -8.44 -1.56
N PRO A 46 -21.56 -7.46 -1.27
CA PRO A 46 -20.34 -7.73 -0.53
C PRO A 46 -20.62 -8.39 0.81
N VAL A 47 -19.77 -9.34 1.19
CA VAL A 47 -19.99 -10.19 2.37
C VAL A 47 -19.63 -9.49 3.68
N ASP A 48 -18.75 -8.49 3.63
CA ASP A 48 -18.36 -7.66 4.76
C ASP A 48 -17.83 -6.27 4.29
N PRO A 49 -17.50 -5.35 5.22
CA PRO A 49 -17.01 -4.02 4.84
C PRO A 49 -15.69 -4.02 4.05
N LEU A 50 -14.82 -5.02 4.22
CA LEU A 50 -13.58 -5.10 3.45
C LEU A 50 -13.87 -5.51 2.01
N ASP A 51 -14.71 -6.53 1.82
CA ASP A 51 -15.19 -6.96 0.49
C ASP A 51 -15.92 -5.80 -0.24
N ALA A 52 -16.64 -4.95 0.50
CA ALA A 52 -17.27 -3.77 -0.07
C ALA A 52 -16.28 -2.71 -0.58
N LEU A 53 -15.12 -2.59 0.07
CA LEU A 53 -14.04 -1.71 -0.40
C LEU A 53 -13.41 -2.26 -1.68
N PHE A 54 -13.18 -3.57 -1.76
CA PHE A 54 -12.68 -4.21 -2.98
C PHE A 54 -13.65 -4.04 -4.14
N ARG A 55 -14.95 -4.30 -3.96
CA ARG A 55 -15.96 -4.03 -5.01
C ARG A 55 -15.91 -2.59 -5.52
N LYS A 56 -15.73 -1.62 -4.62
CA LYS A 56 -15.64 -0.20 -4.99
C LYS A 56 -14.36 0.08 -5.77
N HIS A 57 -13.25 -0.55 -5.38
CA HIS A 57 -11.97 -0.47 -6.06
C HIS A 57 -12.07 -1.08 -7.47
N ASP A 58 -12.62 -2.28 -7.63
CA ASP A 58 -12.80 -2.92 -8.95
C ASP A 58 -13.63 -2.06 -9.91
N ILE A 59 -14.72 -1.47 -9.42
CA ILE A 59 -15.54 -0.54 -10.21
C ILE A 59 -14.71 0.69 -10.62
N ALA A 60 -13.86 1.20 -9.74
CA ALA A 60 -13.02 2.36 -10.03
C ALA A 60 -11.93 2.02 -11.06
N ILE A 61 -11.26 0.89 -10.91
CA ILE A 61 -10.26 0.37 -11.87
C ILE A 61 -10.92 0.13 -13.23
N ARG A 62 -12.07 -0.55 -13.28
CA ARG A 62 -12.76 -0.86 -14.54
C ARG A 62 -13.14 0.38 -15.35
N ASN A 63 -13.40 1.49 -14.67
CA ASN A 63 -13.78 2.78 -15.26
C ASN A 63 -12.60 3.75 -15.38
N ALA A 64 -11.40 3.36 -14.97
CA ALA A 64 -10.21 4.20 -15.04
C ALA A 64 -9.80 4.42 -16.51
N PRO A 65 -9.67 5.67 -16.97
CA PRO A 65 -9.25 5.94 -18.35
C PRO A 65 -7.73 5.81 -18.58
N ASN A 66 -6.93 5.60 -17.52
CA ASN A 66 -5.48 5.50 -17.55
C ASN A 66 -4.94 5.05 -16.18
N LEU A 67 -3.66 4.64 -16.14
CA LEU A 67 -2.94 4.22 -14.93
C LEU A 67 -2.96 5.27 -13.81
N ARG A 68 -2.98 6.57 -14.14
CA ARG A 68 -3.09 7.64 -13.15
C ARG A 68 -4.43 7.60 -12.39
N ALA A 69 -5.50 7.16 -13.04
CA ALA A 69 -6.79 6.96 -12.40
C ALA A 69 -6.85 5.65 -11.61
N GLU A 70 -6.09 4.64 -12.02
CA GLU A 70 -5.89 3.40 -11.24
C GLU A 70 -5.16 3.68 -9.92
N ALA A 71 -4.03 4.40 -9.97
CA ALA A 71 -3.29 4.80 -8.76
C ALA A 71 -4.15 5.60 -7.76
N LYS A 72 -5.14 6.36 -8.25
CA LYS A 72 -6.13 7.03 -7.39
C LYS A 72 -7.06 6.04 -6.70
N ALA A 73 -7.54 5.02 -7.43
CA ALA A 73 -8.37 3.97 -6.89
C ALA A 73 -7.60 3.17 -5.83
N ASP A 74 -6.35 2.84 -6.11
CA ASP A 74 -5.43 2.14 -5.21
C ASP A 74 -5.21 2.89 -3.89
N VAL A 75 -4.90 4.19 -3.96
CA VAL A 75 -4.81 5.06 -2.77
C VAL A 75 -6.14 5.10 -2.02
N ALA A 76 -7.27 5.13 -2.72
CA ALA A 76 -8.59 5.15 -2.09
C ALA A 76 -8.90 3.83 -1.37
N LEU A 77 -8.48 2.69 -1.94
CA LEU A 77 -8.58 1.38 -1.30
C LEU A 77 -7.76 1.33 -0.01
N ILE A 78 -6.47 1.71 -0.05
CA ILE A 78 -5.61 1.73 1.14
C ILE A 78 -6.24 2.61 2.23
N LYS A 79 -6.69 3.82 1.89
CA LYS A 79 -7.36 4.72 2.85
C LYS A 79 -8.65 4.11 3.41
N GLY A 80 -9.42 3.43 2.57
CA GLY A 80 -10.62 2.72 2.99
C GLY A 80 -10.30 1.65 4.02
N ILE A 81 -9.31 0.80 3.75
CA ILE A 81 -8.88 -0.27 4.67
C ILE A 81 -8.38 0.33 5.99
N MET A 82 -7.56 1.38 5.94
CA MET A 82 -7.07 2.07 7.13
C MET A 82 -8.19 2.69 7.99
N ALA A 83 -9.32 3.02 7.38
CA ALA A 83 -10.47 3.64 8.05
C ALA A 83 -11.50 2.62 8.57
N LEU A 84 -11.32 1.32 8.29
CA LEU A 84 -12.21 0.29 8.82
C LEU A 84 -12.17 0.28 10.35
N PRO A 85 -13.32 0.12 11.03
CA PRO A 85 -13.34 -0.10 12.47
C PRO A 85 -12.60 -1.39 12.83
N ALA A 86 -12.07 -1.47 14.05
CA ALA A 86 -11.22 -2.58 14.49
C ALA A 86 -11.89 -3.97 14.46
N ASN A 87 -13.23 -4.01 14.37
CA ASN A 87 -14.04 -5.22 14.27
C ASN A 87 -14.77 -5.33 12.92
N ALA A 88 -14.37 -4.56 11.90
CA ALA A 88 -14.97 -4.62 10.57
C ALA A 88 -14.76 -5.99 9.92
N VAL A 89 -13.59 -6.56 10.15
CA VAL A 89 -13.17 -7.90 9.78
C VAL A 89 -12.43 -8.51 10.97
N THR A 90 -12.28 -9.83 10.97
CA THR A 90 -11.54 -10.58 11.99
C THR A 90 -10.81 -11.75 11.35
N GLY A 91 -9.68 -12.16 11.92
CA GLY A 91 -9.00 -13.39 11.54
C GLY A 91 -8.41 -13.27 10.14
N GLU A 92 -8.74 -14.18 9.24
CA GLU A 92 -8.25 -14.15 7.85
C GLU A 92 -8.57 -12.84 7.10
N GLY A 93 -9.65 -12.14 7.49
CA GLY A 93 -9.93 -10.80 6.94
C GLY A 93 -8.92 -9.74 7.35
N ASP A 94 -8.38 -9.79 8.57
CA ASP A 94 -7.31 -8.89 8.99
C ASP A 94 -6.03 -9.20 8.20
N LEU A 95 -5.68 -10.48 8.06
CA LEU A 95 -4.53 -10.87 7.25
C LEU A 95 -4.64 -10.32 5.83
N TYR A 96 -5.78 -10.56 5.17
CA TYR A 96 -6.00 -10.14 3.80
C TYR A 96 -5.94 -8.62 3.64
N ALA A 97 -6.57 -7.88 4.55
CA ALA A 97 -6.52 -6.42 4.58
C ALA A 97 -5.08 -5.90 4.69
N GLY A 98 -4.27 -6.51 5.57
CA GLY A 98 -2.88 -6.11 5.74
C GLY A 98 -2.02 -6.43 4.51
N ALA A 99 -2.15 -7.62 3.94
CA ALA A 99 -1.48 -8.01 2.71
C ALA A 99 -1.88 -7.12 1.53
N ALA A 100 -3.17 -6.78 1.40
CA ALA A 100 -3.68 -5.91 0.36
C ALA A 100 -3.10 -4.49 0.44
N ILE A 101 -2.92 -3.91 1.64
CA ILE A 101 -2.26 -2.60 1.75
C ILE A 101 -0.86 -2.64 1.15
N ILE A 102 -0.07 -3.68 1.47
CA ILE A 102 1.29 -3.84 0.94
C ILE A 102 1.27 -4.07 -0.57
N GLY A 103 0.44 -5.00 -1.05
CA GLY A 103 0.33 -5.33 -2.46
C GLY A 103 -0.05 -4.12 -3.30
N ILE A 104 -1.02 -3.32 -2.83
CA ILE A 104 -1.45 -2.11 -3.53
C ILE A 104 -0.39 -1.00 -3.48
N ILE A 105 0.40 -0.87 -2.41
CA ILE A 105 1.58 0.01 -2.42
C ILE A 105 2.56 -0.42 -3.51
N GLY A 106 2.80 -1.73 -3.65
CA GLY A 106 3.61 -2.30 -4.73
C GLY A 106 3.04 -1.97 -6.11
N ARG A 107 1.75 -2.20 -6.31
CA ARG A 107 1.05 -1.91 -7.58
C ARG A 107 1.17 -0.45 -8.02
N ILE A 108 0.92 0.51 -7.12
CA ILE A 108 1.06 1.96 -7.39
C ILE A 108 2.46 2.29 -7.96
N VAL A 109 3.45 1.58 -7.47
CA VAL A 109 4.87 1.86 -7.71
C VAL A 109 5.39 1.11 -8.94
N VAL A 110 5.03 -0.16 -9.07
CA VAL A 110 5.51 -1.11 -10.09
C VAL A 110 4.63 -1.10 -11.34
N HIS A 111 3.31 -1.25 -11.17
CA HIS A 111 2.36 -1.37 -12.27
C HIS A 111 1.91 -0.02 -12.78
N ASP A 112 1.43 0.83 -11.87
CA ASP A 112 0.85 2.11 -12.25
C ASP A 112 1.93 3.13 -12.63
N HIS A 113 3.19 2.90 -12.22
CA HIS A 113 4.31 3.83 -12.37
C HIS A 113 4.02 5.23 -11.78
N HIS A 114 3.30 5.28 -10.66
CA HIS A 114 2.79 6.51 -10.06
C HIS A 114 3.19 6.67 -8.57
N PRO A 115 4.48 6.57 -8.21
CA PRO A 115 4.93 6.64 -6.81
C PRO A 115 4.59 7.97 -6.12
N GLU A 116 4.36 9.05 -6.87
CA GLU A 116 3.92 10.34 -6.33
C GLU A 116 2.57 10.27 -5.61
N TYR A 117 1.76 9.22 -5.88
CA TYR A 117 0.52 8.98 -5.17
C TYR A 117 0.72 8.47 -3.74
N LEU A 118 1.88 7.89 -3.43
CA LEU A 118 2.21 7.50 -2.06
C LEU A 118 2.33 8.71 -1.13
N ALA A 119 2.70 9.89 -1.64
CA ALA A 119 2.71 11.13 -0.86
C ALA A 119 1.31 11.55 -0.36
N LYS A 120 0.23 10.98 -0.94
CA LYS A 120 -1.15 11.20 -0.50
C LYS A 120 -1.56 10.27 0.65
N LEU A 121 -0.68 9.37 1.05
CA LEU A 121 -0.82 8.47 2.18
C LEU A 121 0.10 8.93 3.31
N ASN A 122 -0.30 8.66 4.56
CA ASN A 122 0.68 8.58 5.64
C ASN A 122 1.31 7.19 5.57
N LEU A 123 2.31 7.04 4.70
CA LEU A 123 2.92 5.75 4.37
C LEU A 123 3.43 4.98 5.61
N PRO A 124 4.12 5.63 6.59
CA PRO A 124 4.40 5.01 7.88
C PRO A 124 3.19 4.37 8.55
N LYS A 125 2.10 5.14 8.70
CA LYS A 125 0.87 4.66 9.35
C LYS A 125 0.19 3.55 8.55
N ALA A 126 0.28 3.58 7.22
CA ALA A 126 -0.28 2.53 6.36
C ALA A 126 0.49 1.21 6.54
N ILE A 127 1.82 1.26 6.56
CA ILE A 127 2.68 0.10 6.82
C ILE A 127 2.44 -0.44 8.23
N ASP A 128 2.40 0.42 9.25
CA ASP A 128 2.13 0.01 10.64
C ASP A 128 0.77 -0.69 10.77
N LYS A 129 -0.25 -0.14 10.10
CA LYS A 129 -1.58 -0.74 10.07
C LYS A 129 -1.56 -2.08 9.35
N ALA A 130 -0.88 -2.20 8.22
CA ALA A 130 -0.74 -3.44 7.47
C ALA A 130 -0.08 -4.54 8.33
N VAL A 131 1.04 -4.23 8.97
CA VAL A 131 1.73 -5.15 9.88
C VAL A 131 0.83 -5.52 11.07
N SER A 132 0.13 -4.54 11.67
CA SER A 132 -0.81 -4.81 12.76
C SER A 132 -1.94 -5.73 12.34
N LEU A 133 -2.48 -5.57 11.14
CA LEU A 133 -3.54 -6.40 10.58
C LEU A 133 -3.04 -7.82 10.30
N ILE A 134 -1.85 -7.97 9.70
CA ILE A 134 -1.21 -9.28 9.49
C ILE A 134 -1.01 -10.01 10.83
N LYS A 135 -0.58 -9.31 11.88
CA LYS A 135 -0.43 -9.89 13.24
C LYS A 135 -1.75 -10.29 13.88
N GLN A 136 -2.79 -9.48 13.68
CA GLN A 136 -4.13 -9.75 14.22
C GLN A 136 -4.82 -10.89 13.47
N GLY A 137 -4.39 -11.14 12.23
CA GLY A 137 -4.88 -12.23 11.42
C GLY A 137 -4.70 -13.57 12.11
N SER A 138 -5.75 -14.03 12.77
CA SER A 138 -5.81 -15.37 13.34
C SER A 138 -6.11 -16.37 12.22
N ILE A 139 -5.05 -16.85 11.61
CA ILE A 139 -5.07 -18.13 10.92
C ILE A 139 -4.46 -19.14 11.90
N GLN A 140 -4.86 -20.40 11.86
CA GLN A 140 -3.96 -21.49 12.21
C GLN A 140 -3.46 -22.03 10.87
N PRO A 141 -2.63 -21.27 10.14
CA PRO A 141 -2.18 -21.70 8.84
C PRO A 141 -1.27 -22.90 9.07
N ASP A 142 -1.35 -23.88 8.17
CA ASP A 142 -0.37 -24.94 8.23
C ASP A 142 1.03 -24.40 7.90
N ALA A 143 2.06 -25.20 8.17
CA ALA A 143 3.44 -24.77 7.96
C ALA A 143 3.75 -24.41 6.49
N GLN A 144 2.99 -24.94 5.52
CA GLN A 144 3.18 -24.66 4.10
C GLN A 144 2.59 -23.30 3.73
N GLU A 145 1.44 -22.93 4.29
CA GLU A 145 0.82 -21.62 4.09
C GLU A 145 1.69 -20.48 4.67
N VAL A 146 2.28 -20.67 5.86
CA VAL A 146 3.25 -19.71 6.43
C VAL A 146 4.49 -19.57 5.56
N ALA A 147 5.03 -20.69 5.08
CA ALA A 147 6.19 -20.68 4.20
C ALA A 147 5.88 -20.00 2.86
N GLY A 148 4.68 -20.20 2.31
CA GLY A 148 4.18 -19.54 1.11
C GLY A 148 4.11 -18.02 1.29
N LEU A 149 3.50 -17.55 2.39
CA LEU A 149 3.42 -16.12 2.71
C LEU A 149 4.81 -15.49 2.90
N ALA A 150 5.71 -16.15 3.63
CA ALA A 150 7.06 -15.65 3.84
C ALA A 150 7.85 -15.56 2.51
N SER A 151 7.73 -16.58 1.65
CA SER A 151 8.34 -16.58 0.31
C SER A 151 7.78 -15.46 -0.57
N TRP A 152 6.46 -15.24 -0.52
CA TRP A 152 5.80 -14.15 -1.22
C TRP A 152 6.30 -12.77 -0.77
N LEU A 153 6.44 -12.56 0.53
CA LEU A 153 6.98 -11.31 1.10
C LEU A 153 8.44 -11.05 0.66
N GLU A 154 9.28 -12.08 0.62
CA GLU A 154 10.66 -11.96 0.15
C GLU A 154 10.75 -11.63 -1.35
N LYS A 155 9.94 -12.28 -2.18
CA LYS A 155 9.89 -12.00 -3.63
C LYS A 155 9.46 -10.55 -3.86
N THR A 156 8.36 -10.14 -3.23
CA THR A 156 7.81 -8.78 -3.31
C THR A 156 8.83 -7.74 -2.84
N SER A 157 9.56 -8.04 -1.75
CA SER A 157 10.65 -7.19 -1.28
C SER A 157 11.76 -7.04 -2.31
N GLY A 158 12.19 -8.12 -2.96
CA GLY A 158 13.25 -8.07 -3.97
C GLY A 158 12.88 -7.17 -5.15
N GLU A 159 11.63 -7.26 -5.60
CA GLU A 159 11.08 -6.40 -6.65
C GLU A 159 11.04 -4.94 -6.21
N LEU A 160 10.52 -4.65 -5.01
CA LEU A 160 10.46 -3.28 -4.47
C LEU A 160 11.85 -2.64 -4.31
N ALA A 161 12.86 -3.44 -3.93
CA ALA A 161 14.23 -2.98 -3.76
C ALA A 161 14.92 -2.60 -5.09
N THR A 162 14.53 -3.20 -6.21
CA THR A 162 15.22 -3.04 -7.50
C THR A 162 14.68 -1.89 -8.37
N GLY A 163 13.42 -1.46 -8.17
CA GLY A 163 12.76 -0.53 -9.09
C GLY A 163 12.54 0.93 -8.63
N HIS A 164 12.63 1.25 -7.33
CA HIS A 164 11.80 2.36 -6.80
C HIS A 164 12.48 3.29 -5.80
N GLY A 165 13.81 3.40 -5.88
CA GLY A 165 14.58 4.30 -5.02
C GLY A 165 14.44 3.95 -3.53
N ARG A 166 14.65 4.95 -2.68
CA ARG A 166 14.79 4.73 -1.23
C ARG A 166 13.47 4.36 -0.53
N LEU A 167 12.33 4.80 -1.08
CA LEU A 167 11.00 4.41 -0.59
C LEU A 167 10.72 2.92 -0.85
N GLY A 168 11.04 2.44 -2.06
CA GLY A 168 10.96 1.03 -2.41
C GLY A 168 11.88 0.18 -1.53
N ALA A 169 13.12 0.61 -1.34
CA ALA A 169 14.09 -0.08 -0.47
C ALA A 169 13.61 -0.16 0.99
N LEU A 170 13.00 0.89 1.53
CA LEU A 170 12.50 0.87 2.90
C LEU A 170 11.26 -0.02 3.06
N ALA A 171 10.35 -0.01 2.08
CA ALA A 171 9.23 -0.95 2.06
C ALA A 171 9.75 -2.39 1.97
N ALA A 172 10.72 -2.65 1.10
CA ALA A 172 11.40 -3.93 0.95
C ALA A 172 11.99 -4.43 2.28
N ASP A 173 12.80 -3.61 2.97
CA ASP A 173 13.39 -3.98 4.26
C ASP A 173 12.32 -4.40 5.29
N LYS A 174 11.18 -3.72 5.32
CA LYS A 174 10.07 -4.04 6.24
C LYS A 174 9.39 -5.37 5.89
N LEU A 175 9.29 -5.70 4.61
CA LEU A 175 8.75 -6.99 4.17
C LEU A 175 9.73 -8.13 4.46
N LEU A 176 11.04 -7.88 4.35
CA LEU A 176 12.07 -8.84 4.75
C LEU A 176 12.06 -9.10 6.25
N ASP A 177 11.96 -8.06 7.07
CA ASP A 177 11.83 -8.19 8.53
C ASP A 177 10.63 -9.10 8.87
N LEU A 178 9.47 -8.83 8.25
CA LEU A 178 8.25 -9.62 8.46
C LEU A 178 8.39 -11.07 7.97
N ALA A 179 9.01 -11.28 6.81
CA ALA A 179 9.23 -12.63 6.28
C ALA A 179 10.15 -13.46 7.19
N ALA A 180 11.20 -12.84 7.72
CA ALA A 180 12.11 -13.47 8.67
C ALA A 180 11.40 -13.85 9.98
N ASP A 181 10.56 -12.95 10.50
CA ASP A 181 9.75 -13.22 11.68
C ASP A 181 8.81 -14.42 11.46
N LEU A 182 8.14 -14.50 10.31
CA LEU A 182 7.24 -15.61 9.96
C LEU A 182 7.98 -16.96 9.86
N LYS A 183 9.20 -16.97 9.30
CA LYS A 183 10.03 -18.19 9.20
C LYS A 183 10.56 -18.68 10.54
N GLY A 184 10.67 -17.79 11.52
CA GLY A 184 11.14 -18.11 12.87
C GLY A 184 10.10 -18.75 13.78
N LEU A 185 8.82 -18.79 13.37
CA LEU A 185 7.73 -19.31 14.20
C LEU A 185 7.68 -20.84 14.19
N PRO A 186 7.51 -21.49 15.36
CA PRO A 186 7.21 -22.91 15.39
C PRO A 186 5.83 -23.19 14.77
N PRO A 187 5.63 -24.37 14.12
CA PRO A 187 4.35 -24.72 13.52
C PRO A 187 3.20 -24.64 14.52
N GLY A 188 2.15 -23.88 14.18
CA GLY A 188 0.95 -23.73 15.00
C GLY A 188 0.98 -22.60 16.05
N ASP A 189 2.06 -21.82 16.13
CA ASP A 189 2.22 -20.75 17.11
C ASP A 189 2.41 -19.39 16.41
N LEU A 190 1.35 -18.89 15.77
CA LEU A 190 1.31 -17.55 15.17
C LEU A 190 1.00 -16.45 16.20
N ASN A 191 1.46 -16.63 17.43
CA ASN A 191 1.35 -15.64 18.48
C ASN A 191 2.59 -14.73 18.43
N LEU A 192 2.70 -13.89 17.38
CA LEU A 192 3.83 -12.98 17.13
C LEU A 192 3.89 -11.87 18.18
N PRO A 193 4.74 -11.93 19.21
CA PRO A 193 4.87 -10.86 20.18
C PRO A 193 5.93 -9.89 19.65
N LEU A 194 5.56 -9.04 18.68
CA LEU A 194 6.44 -7.95 18.22
C LEU A 194 6.41 -6.78 19.20
N GLY A 195 6.63 -7.06 20.49
CA GLY A 195 6.47 -6.12 21.59
C GLY A 195 7.43 -4.93 21.58
N ASN A 196 8.47 -4.91 20.74
CA ASN A 196 9.53 -3.89 20.81
C ASN A 196 9.93 -3.26 19.47
N VAL A 197 9.28 -3.58 18.35
CA VAL A 197 9.55 -2.93 17.05
C VAL A 197 8.47 -1.88 16.79
N ALA A 198 8.53 -0.77 17.52
CA ALA A 198 7.81 0.44 17.14
C ALA A 198 8.53 1.03 15.92
N PHE A 199 7.89 1.02 14.76
CA PHE A 199 8.42 1.64 13.54
C PHE A 199 8.36 3.17 13.67
N THR A 200 9.36 3.76 14.30
CA THR A 200 9.51 5.22 14.32
C THR A 200 10.32 5.65 13.10
N PHE A 201 9.71 6.39 12.19
CA PHE A 201 10.43 7.10 11.14
C PHE A 201 11.03 8.39 11.73
N PRO A 202 12.36 8.55 11.76
CA PRO A 202 12.96 9.84 12.07
C PRO A 202 12.44 10.87 11.06
N VAL A 203 11.94 12.01 11.53
CA VAL A 203 11.41 13.13 10.70
C VAL A 203 12.37 13.53 9.57
N LYS A 204 13.68 13.35 9.79
CA LYS A 204 14.74 13.60 8.82
C LYS A 204 14.66 12.67 7.60
N GLU A 205 14.39 11.38 7.80
CA GLU A 205 14.29 10.39 6.71
C GLU A 205 13.01 10.60 5.90
N ALA A 206 11.87 10.87 6.55
CA ALA A 206 10.63 11.21 5.86
C ALA A 206 10.78 12.47 4.96
N LYS A 207 11.50 13.50 5.44
CA LYS A 207 11.80 14.69 4.63
C LYS A 207 12.69 14.39 3.43
N THR A 208 13.73 13.58 3.61
CA THR A 208 14.64 13.19 2.52
C THR A 208 13.91 12.38 1.46
N LEU A 209 13.07 11.42 1.86
CA LEU A 209 12.27 10.60 0.94
C LEU A 209 11.30 11.45 0.11
N LEU A 210 10.74 12.51 0.70
CA LEU A 210 9.84 13.41 0.00
C LEU A 210 10.58 14.26 -1.06
N VAL A 211 11.77 14.75 -0.74
CA VAL A 211 12.60 15.52 -1.67
C VAL A 211 13.03 14.64 -2.84
N GLU A 212 13.49 13.41 -2.57
CA GLU A 212 13.89 12.45 -3.61
C GLU A 212 12.71 12.09 -4.53
N ALA A 213 11.50 11.89 -3.99
CA ALA A 213 10.31 11.62 -4.80
C ALA A 213 9.92 12.81 -5.70
N VAL A 214 10.09 14.04 -5.22
CA VAL A 214 9.83 15.27 -6.00
C VAL A 214 10.89 15.44 -7.09
N GLU A 215 12.15 15.18 -6.79
CA GLU A 215 13.24 15.24 -7.77
C GLU A 215 13.08 14.18 -8.87
N ALA A 216 12.68 12.97 -8.51
CA ALA A 216 12.38 11.90 -9.47
C ALA A 216 11.22 12.27 -10.40
N ALA A 217 10.12 12.82 -9.86
CA ALA A 217 8.99 13.30 -10.65
C ALA A 217 9.36 14.46 -11.60
N TRP A 218 10.39 15.23 -11.27
CA TRP A 218 10.92 16.32 -12.11
C TRP A 218 11.87 15.87 -13.21
N ALA A 219 12.48 14.69 -13.08
CA ALA A 219 13.41 14.16 -14.07
C ALA A 219 12.69 13.53 -15.28
N GLU A 220 11.39 13.26 -15.20
CA GLU A 220 10.62 12.70 -16.31
C GLU A 220 10.30 13.74 -17.40
N PRO A 221 10.72 13.52 -18.66
CA PRO A 221 10.44 14.44 -19.76
C PRO A 221 8.94 14.51 -20.06
N GLY A 222 8.32 15.67 -19.82
CA GLY A 222 6.91 15.93 -20.16
C GLY A 222 6.00 16.33 -18.99
N HIS A 223 6.49 16.34 -17.75
CA HIS A 223 5.69 16.63 -16.55
C HIS A 223 5.88 18.04 -15.95
N HIS A 224 6.30 19.03 -16.74
CA HIS A 224 6.55 20.40 -16.25
C HIS A 224 5.31 21.22 -15.84
N ASN A 225 4.07 20.71 -15.94
CA ASN A 225 2.90 21.59 -15.91
C ASN A 225 1.69 21.19 -15.04
N THR A 226 1.82 20.29 -14.05
CA THR A 226 0.73 20.13 -13.06
C THR A 226 1.22 20.01 -11.62
N ASN A 227 0.93 21.06 -10.84
CA ASN A 227 0.63 21.09 -9.40
C ASN A 227 1.56 20.40 -8.39
N VAL A 228 2.85 20.31 -8.68
CA VAL A 228 3.86 20.01 -7.65
C VAL A 228 3.93 21.15 -6.62
N ALA A 229 3.75 22.40 -7.04
CA ALA A 229 3.68 23.56 -6.14
C ALA A 229 2.51 23.46 -5.13
N ASP A 230 1.32 23.03 -5.58
CA ASP A 230 0.16 22.82 -4.70
C ASP A 230 0.34 21.61 -3.76
N LEU A 231 1.02 20.55 -4.24
CA LEU A 231 1.38 19.39 -3.43
C LEU A 231 2.39 19.76 -2.32
N LEU A 232 3.41 20.55 -2.66
CA LEU A 232 4.40 21.07 -1.73
C LEU A 232 3.79 22.08 -0.76
N ALA A 233 2.90 22.97 -1.21
CA ALA A 233 2.21 23.95 -0.37
C ALA A 233 1.24 23.26 0.62
N GLY A 234 0.47 22.27 0.17
CA GLY A 234 -0.42 21.48 1.02
C GLY A 234 0.34 20.70 2.10
N TYR A 235 1.50 20.15 1.75
CA TYR A 235 2.34 19.40 2.70
C TYR A 235 3.11 20.33 3.65
N ALA A 236 3.63 21.46 3.17
CA ALA A 236 4.28 22.48 4.00
C ALA A 236 3.31 23.04 5.06
N ALA A 237 2.06 23.30 4.70
CA ALA A 237 1.01 23.70 5.64
C ALA A 237 0.74 22.62 6.70
N GLN A 238 0.73 21.34 6.31
CA GLN A 238 0.53 20.21 7.23
C GLN A 238 1.70 20.03 8.21
N VAL A 239 2.94 20.17 7.73
CA VAL A 239 4.15 20.07 8.56
C VAL A 239 4.29 21.28 9.50
N ALA A 240 3.99 22.49 9.03
CA ALA A 240 4.01 23.71 9.85
C ALA A 240 3.03 23.64 11.03
N HIS A 241 1.89 22.97 10.85
CA HIS A 241 0.92 22.75 11.92
C HIS A 241 1.37 21.79 13.02
N HIS A 242 2.31 20.88 12.72
CA HIS A 242 2.75 19.84 13.65
C HIS A 242 4.17 20.06 14.19
N VAL A 243 5.00 20.88 13.51
CA VAL A 243 6.41 21.12 13.90
C VAL A 243 6.79 22.59 13.62
N PRO A 244 6.62 23.52 14.58
CA PRO A 244 6.84 24.95 14.37
C PRO A 244 8.29 25.36 14.01
N VAL A 245 9.26 24.45 14.20
CA VAL A 245 10.69 24.70 13.95
C VAL A 245 11.08 24.47 12.48
N ALA A 246 10.19 23.88 11.67
CA ALA A 246 10.49 23.53 10.27
C ALA A 246 10.32 24.68 9.27
N THR A 247 9.66 25.77 9.65
CA THR A 247 9.24 26.87 8.75
C THR A 247 10.39 27.54 8.00
N PRO A 248 11.52 27.93 8.64
CA PRO A 248 12.60 28.65 7.93
C PRO A 248 13.32 27.79 6.87
N GLN A 249 13.34 26.47 7.08
CA GLN A 249 13.99 25.52 6.17
C GLN A 249 13.13 25.23 4.95
N ILE A 250 11.80 25.23 5.14
CA ILE A 250 10.82 25.06 4.06
C ILE A 250 10.79 26.32 3.20
N GLU A 251 10.79 27.51 3.80
CA GLU A 251 10.90 28.79 3.07
C GLU A 251 12.19 28.86 2.24
N THR A 252 13.32 28.43 2.80
CA THR A 252 14.59 28.38 2.06
C THR A 252 14.54 27.42 0.86
N LEU A 253 13.82 26.31 0.99
CA LEU A 253 13.66 25.34 -0.11
C LEU A 253 12.75 25.92 -1.21
N VAL A 254 11.61 26.50 -0.85
CA VAL A 254 10.67 27.18 -1.77
C VAL A 254 11.39 28.27 -2.56
N HIS A 255 12.18 29.10 -1.88
CA HIS A 255 12.93 30.19 -2.50
C HIS A 255 14.08 29.73 -3.40
N LYS A 256 14.72 28.59 -3.10
CA LYS A 256 15.75 27.96 -3.97
C LYS A 256 15.16 27.32 -5.21
N LEU A 257 13.90 26.90 -5.16
CA LEU A 257 13.17 26.25 -6.26
C LEU A 257 12.48 27.26 -7.20
N GLY A 258 12.64 28.57 -6.97
CA GLY A 258 12.08 29.62 -7.84
C GLY A 258 10.56 29.76 -7.77
N LEU A 259 9.93 29.15 -6.76
CA LEU A 259 8.52 29.33 -6.46
C LEU A 259 8.43 30.64 -5.67
N GLY A 260 7.85 31.70 -6.25
CA GLY A 260 7.88 33.07 -5.71
C GLY A 260 7.40 33.23 -4.26
N ASP A 261 7.62 34.41 -3.67
CA ASP A 261 7.43 34.72 -2.25
C ASP A 261 6.10 34.20 -1.66
N PHE A 262 6.15 33.05 -0.99
CA PHE A 262 5.07 32.49 -0.17
C PHE A 262 5.41 32.72 1.30
N HIS A 263 4.61 33.54 1.98
CA HIS A 263 4.64 33.68 3.44
C HIS A 263 3.70 32.64 4.06
N PHE A 264 4.23 31.74 4.89
CA PHE A 264 3.48 30.74 5.66
C PHE A 264 2.88 31.31 6.95
#